data_AF-A0A7W4UQQ5-F1
#
_entry.id   AF-A0A7W4UQQ5-F1
#
_cell.length_a   1.000
_cell.length_b   1.000
_cell.length_c   1.000
_cell.angle_alpha   90.00
_cell.angle_beta   90.00
_cell.angle_gamma   90.00
#
_symmetry.space_group_name_H-M   'P 1'
#
loop_
_entity.id
_entity.type
_entity.pdbx_description
1 polymer ?
#
loop_
_entity_poly.entity_id
_entity_poly.type
_entity_poly.pdbx_seq_one_letter_code
_entity_poly.pdbx_strand_id
1 'polypeptide(L)' 'MAKRGRLRVLLGAAPGVGKTFAMLHEGKRMREAGRDVVVAVVETHGRAATRCRR' A
#
# COMPACT_ATOMS: atom_id res chain seq x y z
N MET A 1 5.38 -25.37 -11.12
CA MET A 1 5.30 -24.08 -11.87
C MET A 1 4.94 -22.97 -10.90
N ALA A 2 5.83 -22.00 -10.68
CA ALA A 2 5.50 -20.84 -9.86
C ALA A 2 4.46 -19.98 -10.61
N LYS A 3 3.28 -19.77 -10.03
CA LYS A 3 2.29 -18.82 -10.57
C LYS A 3 2.93 -17.43 -10.63
N ARG A 4 2.93 -16.79 -11.80
CA ARG A 4 3.38 -15.38 -11.93
C ARG A 4 2.49 -14.50 -11.05
N GLY A 5 3.10 -13.77 -10.12
CA GLY A 5 2.42 -12.72 -9.34
C GLY A 5 2.05 -11.52 -10.21
N ARG A 6 1.18 -10.64 -9.70
CA ARG A 6 0.85 -9.36 -10.32
C ARG A 6 1.50 -8.24 -9.52
N LEU A 7 2.38 -7.47 -10.15
CA LEU A 7 2.90 -6.22 -9.60
C LEU A 7 1.98 -5.07 -10.03
N ARG A 8 1.56 -4.23 -9.08
CA ARG A 8 0.82 -2.99 -9.34
C ARG A 8 1.68 -1.82 -8.88
N VAL A 9 1.90 -0.84 -9.74
CA VAL A 9 2.70 0.36 -9.45
C VAL A 9 1.76 1.57 -9.41
N LEU A 10 1.73 2.27 -8.28
CA LEU A 10 0.94 3.49 -8.12
C LEU A 10 1.84 4.73 -8.34
N LEU A 11 1.63 5.42 -9.46
CA LEU A 11 2.34 6.65 -9.81
C LEU A 11 1.50 7.88 -9.41
N GLY A 12 2.17 9.00 -9.16
CA GLY A 12 1.51 10.21 -8.66
C GLY A 12 2.39 11.41 -8.87
N ALA A 13 1.82 12.46 -9.48
CA ALA A 13 2.52 13.59 -10.07
C ALA A 13 3.04 14.64 -9.08
N ALA A 14 2.71 14.53 -7.79
CA ALA A 14 3.20 15.45 -6.75
C ALA A 14 3.34 14.77 -5.38
N PRO A 15 4.12 15.35 -4.44
CA PRO A 15 4.19 14.88 -3.06
C PRO A 15 2.84 15.00 -2.36
N GLY A 16 2.37 13.92 -1.73
CA GLY A 16 1.14 13.95 -0.95
C GLY A 16 -0.16 13.72 -1.72
N VAL A 17 -0.10 13.39 -3.01
CA VAL A 17 -1.27 13.00 -3.84
C VAL A 17 -1.95 11.69 -3.41
N GLY A 18 -1.58 11.13 -2.26
CA GLY A 18 -2.27 9.98 -1.67
C GLY A 18 -1.80 8.60 -2.14
N LYS A 19 -0.65 8.48 -2.83
CA LYS A 19 -0.09 7.17 -3.27
C LYS A 19 -0.07 6.12 -2.16
N THR A 20 0.46 6.50 -0.99
CA THR A 20 0.51 5.62 0.19
C THR A 20 -0.88 5.25 0.69
N PHE A 21 -1.82 6.19 0.69
CA PHE A 21 -3.17 5.96 1.17
C PHE A 21 -3.93 5.01 0.24
N ALA A 22 -3.82 5.21 -1.07
CA ALA A 22 -4.38 4.34 -2.09
C ALA A 22 -3.82 2.91 -1.96
N MET A 23 -2.50 2.76 -1.81
CA MET A 23 -1.84 1.47 -1.59
C MET A 23 -2.40 0.74 -0.34
N LEU A 24 -2.50 1.43 0.80
CA LEU A 24 -2.99 0.85 2.04
C LEU A 24 -4.49 0.49 1.97
N HIS A 25 -5.30 1.35 1.35
CA HIS A 25 -6.72 1.10 1.16
C HIS A 25 -6.95 -0.13 0.29
N GLU A 26 -6.18 -0.29 -0.78
CA GLU A 26 -6.25 -1.47 -1.63
C GLU A 26 -5.78 -2.74 -0.89
N GLY A 27 -4.70 -2.66 -0.12
CA GLY A 27 -4.25 -3.76 0.73
C GLY A 27 -5.30 -4.19 1.75
N LYS A 28 -6.01 -3.23 2.37
CA LYS A 28 -7.14 -3.51 3.26
C LYS A 28 -8.26 -4.28 2.54
N ARG A 29 -8.68 -3.82 1.37
CA ARG A 29 -9.72 -4.52 0.56
C ARG A 29 -9.28 -5.93 0.16
N MET A 30 -8.01 -6.14 -0.18
CA MET A 30 -7.49 -7.47 -0.50
C MET A 30 -7.52 -8.39 0.72
N ARG A 31 -7.17 -7.87 1.90
CA ARG A 31 -7.22 -8.62 3.16
C ARG A 31 -8.65 -8.99 3.56
N GLU A 32 -9.59 -8.06 3.39
CA GLU A 32 -11.03 -8.31 3.59
C GLU A 32 -11.57 -9.38 2.62
N ALA A 33 -11.01 -9.48 1.41
CA ALA A 33 -11.31 -10.53 0.45
C ALA A 33 -10.59 -11.87 0.74
N GLY A 34 -10.00 -12.04 1.92
CA GLY A 34 -9.35 -13.28 2.37
C GLY A 34 -7.98 -13.54 1.74
N ARG A 35 -7.36 -12.53 1.12
CA ARG A 35 -6.00 -12.66 0.58
C ARG A 35 -4.98 -12.36 1.67
N ASP A 36 -3.91 -13.12 1.70
CA ASP A 36 -2.74 -12.78 2.51
C ASP A 36 -2.01 -11.57 1.90
N VAL A 37 -1.82 -10.52 2.71
CA VAL A 37 -1.30 -9.21 2.27
C VAL A 37 -0.18 -8.79 3.20
N VAL A 38 1.01 -8.63 2.65
CA VAL A 38 2.20 -8.13 3.34
C VAL A 38 2.58 -6.77 2.78
N VAL A 39 2.94 -5.83 3.66
CA VAL A 39 3.49 -4.53 3.28
C VAL A 39 4.97 -4.52 3.64
N ALA A 40 5.85 -4.47 2.63
CA ALA A 40 7.30 -4.55 2.85
C ALA A 40 7.91 -3.22 3.33
N VAL A 41 7.44 -2.08 2.79
CA VAL A 41 7.96 -0.76 3.14
C VAL A 41 6.88 0.31 3.00
N VAL A 42 6.84 1.24 3.94
CA VAL A 42 5.99 2.44 3.89
C VAL A 42 6.81 3.65 4.31
N GLU A 43 7.03 4.56 3.38
CA GLU A 43 7.68 5.83 3.68
C GLU A 43 6.64 6.89 4.04
N THR A 44 6.55 7.21 5.32
CA THR A 44 5.54 8.15 5.85
C THR A 44 5.91 9.61 5.64
N HIS A 45 7.19 9.89 5.32
CA HIS A 45 7.72 11.24 5.09
C HIS A 45 7.32 12.23 6.22
N GLY A 46 7.24 11.75 7.47
CA GLY A 46 6.90 12.56 8.65
C GLY A 46 5.41 12.90 8.82
N ARG A 47 4.51 12.43 7.93
CA ARG A 47 3.08 12.74 7.97
C ARG A 47 2.34 11.91 9.02
N ALA A 48 1.60 12.59 9.91
CA ALA A 48 0.85 11.94 10.99
C ALA A 48 -0.19 10.92 10.50
N ALA A 49 -0.89 11.23 9.40
CA ALA A 49 -1.98 10.41 8.87
C ALA A 49 -1.55 9.04 8.30
N THR A 50 -0.27 8.86 7.99
CA THR A 50 0.29 7.59 7.48
C THR A 50 1.26 6.93 8.46
N ARG A 51 1.44 7.48 9.67
CA ARG A 51 2.23 6.84 10.72
C ARG A 51 1.56 5.53 11.15
N CYS A 52 2.34 4.46 11.16
CA CYS A 52 1.94 3.22 11.82
C CYS A 52 1.83 3.49 13.33
N ARG A 53 0.64 3.30 13.91
CA ARG A 53 0.52 3.16 15.38
C ARG A 53 0.98 1.75 15.73
N ARG A 54 1.91 1.64 16.68
CA ARG A 54 2.33 0.35 17.24
C ARG A 54 1.13 -0.39 17.84
#